data_AF-A0A2W0HI16-F1
#
_entry.id   AF-A0A2W0HI16-F1
#
_cell.length_a   1.000
_cell.length_b   1.000
_cell.length_c   1.000
_cell.angle_alpha   90.00
_cell.angle_beta   90.00
_cell.angle_gamma   90.00
#
_symmetry.space_group_name_H-M   'P 1'
#
loop_
_entity.id
_entity.type
_entity.pdbx_description
1 polymer ?
#
loop_
_entity_poly.entity_id
_entity_poly.type
_entity_poly.pdbx_seq_one_letter_code
_entity_poly.pdbx_strand_id
1 'polypeptide(L)'
;MIGKIRLTGATVFTAGVMLEIADLFDVLSTAYLHFLLMAAGVLLLATTALITGKETSMLCRIGLHKYDRVGWDDELRSAAIYQCERCGNKKRVVKTA
;
A
#
# COMPACT_ATOMS: atom_id res chain seq x y z
N MET A 1 -1.96 -18.47 -7.01
CA MET A 1 -3.33 -18.01 -6.69
C MET A 1 -3.40 -16.50 -6.51
N ILE A 2 -2.56 -15.91 -5.66
CA ILE A 2 -2.54 -14.45 -5.37
C ILE A 2 -2.33 -13.57 -6.63
N GLY A 3 -1.45 -13.97 -7.55
CA GLY A 3 -1.25 -13.22 -8.80
C GLY A 3 -2.52 -13.11 -9.66
N LYS A 4 -3.38 -14.15 -9.64
CA LYS A 4 -4.68 -14.13 -10.32
C LYS A 4 -5.63 -13.14 -9.65
N ILE A 5 -5.69 -13.12 -8.31
CA ILE A 5 -6.53 -12.19 -7.55
C ILE A 5 -6.11 -10.73 -7.79
N ARG A 6 -4.80 -10.47 -7.85
CA ARG A 6 -4.27 -9.13 -8.15
C ARG A 6 -4.64 -8.68 -9.56
N LEU A 7 -4.53 -9.58 -10.55
CA LEU A 7 -4.96 -9.31 -11.92
C LEU A 7 -6.46 -9.02 -11.98
N THR A 8 -7.28 -9.84 -11.32
CA THR A 8 -8.74 -9.65 -11.24
C THR A 8 -9.10 -8.31 -10.58
N GLY A 9 -8.47 -7.97 -9.45
CA GLY A 9 -8.68 -6.69 -8.78
C GLY A 9 -8.32 -5.50 -9.66
N ALA A 10 -7.19 -5.59 -10.39
CA ALA A 10 -6.79 -4.57 -11.35
C ALA A 10 -7.81 -4.43 -12.49
N THR A 11 -8.26 -5.54 -13.08
CA THR A 11 -9.26 -5.51 -14.17
C THR A 11 -10.60 -4.91 -13.71
N VAL A 12 -11.05 -5.25 -12.50
CA VAL A 12 -12.31 -4.73 -11.92
C VAL A 12 -12.19 -3.22 -11.67
N PHE A 13 -11.06 -2.77 -11.12
CA PHE A 13 -10.80 -1.36 -10.91
C PHE A 13 -10.78 -0.59 -12.24
N THR A 14 -10.03 -1.07 -13.22
CA THR A 14 -9.94 -0.42 -14.54
C THR A 14 -11.29 -0.39 -15.26
N ALA A 15 -12.11 -1.44 -15.11
CA ALA A 15 -13.47 -1.44 -15.66
C ALA A 15 -14.35 -0.37 -15.02
N GLY A 16 -14.25 -0.19 -13.70
CA GLY A 16 -14.93 0.89 -12.98
C GLY A 16 -14.53 2.28 -13.49
N VAL A 17 -13.22 2.52 -13.67
CA VAL A 17 -12.70 3.80 -14.22
C VAL A 17 -13.17 4.03 -15.66
N MET A 18 -13.16 3.01 -16.51
CA MET A 18 -13.62 3.14 -17.89
C MET A 18 -15.11 3.47 -17.98
N LEU A 19 -15.90 2.84 -17.12
CA LEU A 19 -17.32 3.14 -17.02
C LEU A 19 -17.52 4.59 -16.49
N GLU A 20 -16.74 5.05 -15.50
CA GLU A 20 -16.83 6.45 -14.99
C GLU A 20 -16.54 7.46 -16.10
N ILE A 21 -15.54 7.19 -16.94
CA ILE A 21 -15.24 8.01 -18.12
C ILE A 21 -16.43 7.99 -19.09
N ALA A 22 -17.04 6.84 -19.35
CA ALA A 22 -18.20 6.73 -20.25
C ALA A 22 -19.43 7.50 -19.73
N ASP A 23 -19.66 7.47 -18.41
CA ASP A 23 -20.73 8.22 -17.72
C ASP A 23 -20.47 9.72 -17.81
N LEU A 24 -19.21 10.17 -17.65
CA LEU A 24 -18.81 11.57 -17.77
C LEU A 24 -19.06 12.16 -19.17
N PHE A 25 -19.00 11.32 -20.21
CA PHE A 25 -19.27 11.72 -21.60
C PHE A 25 -20.71 11.42 -22.05
N ASP A 26 -21.62 11.12 -21.11
CA ASP A 26 -23.03 10.75 -21.38
C ASP A 26 -23.19 9.58 -22.39
N VAL A 27 -22.16 8.74 -22.54
CA VAL A 27 -22.16 7.59 -23.45
C VAL A 27 -22.98 6.45 -22.85
N LEU A 28 -22.92 6.29 -21.53
CA LEU A 28 -23.62 5.25 -20.78
C LEU A 28 -23.90 5.75 -19.35
N SER A 29 -25.18 5.99 -19.03
CA SER A 29 -25.59 6.34 -17.66
C SER A 29 -25.69 5.06 -16.81
N THR A 30 -24.64 4.76 -16.07
CA THR A 30 -24.54 3.54 -15.24
C THR A 30 -24.65 3.82 -13.75
N ALA A 31 -25.51 4.75 -13.31
CA ALA A 31 -25.81 5.04 -11.91
C ALA A 31 -24.55 4.99 -11.00
N TYR A 32 -24.65 4.40 -9.81
CA TYR A 32 -23.53 4.25 -8.87
C TYR A 32 -22.64 3.01 -9.14
N LEU A 33 -22.82 2.32 -10.27
CA LEU A 33 -22.11 1.06 -10.56
C LEU A 33 -20.60 1.28 -10.68
N HIS A 34 -20.19 2.41 -11.27
CA HIS A 34 -18.81 2.91 -11.37
C HIS A 34 -18.08 2.85 -10.04
N PHE A 35 -18.67 3.49 -9.04
CA PHE A 35 -18.11 3.61 -7.71
C PHE A 35 -18.03 2.25 -7.01
N LEU A 36 -19.01 1.36 -7.21
CA LEU A 36 -18.99 0.02 -6.65
C LEU A 36 -17.85 -0.83 -7.25
N LEU A 37 -17.64 -0.79 -8.57
CA LEU A 37 -16.53 -1.49 -9.22
C LEU A 37 -15.18 -0.97 -8.75
N MET A 38 -15.01 0.36 -8.69
CA MET A 38 -13.77 0.96 -8.20
C MET A 38 -13.48 0.56 -6.75
N ALA A 39 -14.48 0.67 -5.86
CA ALA A 39 -14.34 0.29 -4.45
C ALA A 39 -13.98 -1.20 -4.31
N ALA A 40 -14.67 -2.09 -5.02
CA ALA A 40 -14.39 -3.52 -5.00
C ALA A 40 -12.97 -3.85 -5.52
N GLY A 41 -12.55 -3.21 -6.62
CA GLY A 41 -11.22 -3.38 -7.18
C GLY A 41 -10.11 -2.91 -6.21
N VAL A 42 -10.29 -1.75 -5.57
CA VAL A 42 -9.36 -1.23 -4.55
C VAL A 42 -9.27 -2.17 -3.36
N LEU A 43 -10.40 -2.67 -2.85
CA LEU A 43 -10.41 -3.60 -1.71
C LEU A 43 -9.68 -4.91 -2.02
N LEU A 44 -9.85 -5.47 -3.23
CA LEU A 44 -9.12 -6.67 -3.65
C LEU A 44 -7.61 -6.42 -3.75
N LEU A 45 -7.21 -5.27 -4.29
CA LEU A 45 -5.79 -4.91 -4.38
C LEU A 45 -5.18 -4.65 -2.99
N ALA A 46 -5.90 -3.95 -2.11
CA ALA A 46 -5.45 -3.67 -0.76
C ALA A 46 -5.30 -4.95 0.07
N THR A 47 -6.29 -5.85 0.03
CA THR A 47 -6.23 -7.13 0.75
C THR A 47 -5.10 -8.02 0.23
N THR A 48 -4.89 -8.10 -1.09
CA THR A 48 -3.77 -8.87 -1.64
C THR A 48 -2.41 -8.28 -1.25
N ALA A 49 -2.27 -6.95 -1.21
CA ALA A 49 -1.06 -6.29 -0.71
C ALA A 49 -0.82 -6.60 0.78
N LEU A 50 -1.88 -6.58 1.59
CA LEU A 50 -1.81 -6.91 3.02
C LEU A 50 -1.46 -8.38 3.26
N ILE A 51 -1.92 -9.32 2.43
CA ILE A 51 -1.62 -10.75 2.60
C ILE A 51 -0.21 -11.08 2.13
N THR A 52 0.29 -10.39 1.09
CA THR A 52 1.63 -10.64 0.53
C THR A 52 2.78 -9.96 1.25
N GLY A 53 2.49 -9.03 2.17
CA GLY A 53 3.50 -8.39 3.00
C GLY A 53 4.27 -9.42 3.82
N LYS A 54 5.60 -9.44 3.68
CA LYS A 54 6.51 -10.31 4.45
C LYS A 54 6.55 -9.97 5.95
N GLU A 55 6.05 -8.80 6.33
CA GLU A 55 6.09 -8.32 7.70
C GLU A 55 5.10 -9.09 8.59
N THR A 56 5.50 -9.39 9.82
CA THR A 56 4.65 -10.13 10.79
C THR A 56 3.47 -9.30 11.28
N SER A 57 3.69 -8.01 11.52
CA SER A 57 2.68 -7.09 12.04
C SER A 57 1.90 -6.39 10.93
N MET A 58 0.57 -6.40 11.02
CA MET A 58 -0.33 -5.71 10.07
C MET A 58 -0.03 -4.21 9.96
N LEU A 59 0.29 -3.56 11.08
CA LEU A 59 0.67 -2.13 11.11
C LEU A 59 1.96 -1.86 10.31
N CYS A 60 2.91 -2.81 10.32
CA CYS A 60 4.12 -2.69 9.50
C CYS A 60 3.82 -2.91 8.01
N ARG A 61 2.85 -3.78 7.66
CA ARG A 61 2.45 -4.01 6.26
C ARG A 61 1.84 -2.78 5.59
N ILE A 62 1.14 -1.94 6.35
CA ILE A 62 0.61 -0.65 5.87
C ILE A 62 1.58 0.52 6.04
N GLY A 63 2.84 0.26 6.41
CA GLY A 63 3.88 1.28 6.54
C GLY A 63 3.88 2.08 7.86
N LEU A 64 2.97 1.79 8.80
CA LEU A 64 2.93 2.43 10.11
C LEU A 64 3.93 1.79 11.07
N HIS A 65 5.22 1.88 10.77
CA HIS A 65 6.30 1.31 11.59
C HIS A 65 6.49 2.07 12.92
N LYS A 66 6.74 1.33 14.00
CA LYS A 66 7.13 1.88 15.31
C LYS A 66 8.63 1.74 15.44
N TYR A 67 9.34 2.81 15.13
CA TYR A 67 10.80 2.85 15.18
C TYR A 67 11.28 3.27 16.56
N ASP A 68 12.23 2.52 17.09
CA ASP A 68 13.01 2.92 18.25
C ASP A 68 14.49 3.07 17.88
N ARG A 69 15.19 3.94 18.59
CA ARG A 69 16.59 4.20 18.36
C ARG A 69 17.43 3.07 18.96
N VAL A 70 18.09 2.30 18.11
CA VAL A 70 18.93 1.17 18.54
C VAL A 70 20.42 1.53 18.62
N GLY A 71 20.84 2.64 18.01
CA GLY A 71 22.23 3.07 18.11
C GLY A 71 22.61 4.23 17.20
N TRP A 72 23.92 4.37 17.02
CA TRP A 72 24.56 5.22 16.03
C TRP A 72 25.18 4.35 14.94
N ASP A 73 25.33 4.90 13.75
CA ASP A 73 26.02 4.21 12.66
C ASP A 73 27.54 4.23 12.89
N ASP A 74 28.18 3.07 12.70
CA ASP A 74 29.61 2.89 12.94
C ASP A 74 30.47 3.61 11.89
N GLU A 75 29.96 3.78 10.66
CA GLU A 75 30.63 4.50 9.56
C GLU A 75 30.38 6.02 9.67
N LEU A 76 29.17 6.42 10.08
CA LEU A 76 28.79 7.82 10.20
C LEU A 76 28.23 8.13 11.59
N ARG A 77 29.09 8.59 12.51
CA ARG A 77 28.71 8.91 13.90
C ARG A 77 27.60 9.97 14.04
N SER A 78 27.31 10.74 12.99
CA SER A 78 26.19 11.70 12.94
C SER A 78 24.86 11.08 12.51
N ALA A 79 24.86 9.82 12.06
CA ALA A 79 23.66 9.09 11.67
C ALA A 79 23.17 8.18 12.80
N ALA A 80 21.89 8.34 13.17
CA ALA A 80 21.22 7.47 14.12
C ALA A 80 20.59 6.27 13.38
N ILE A 81 20.72 5.07 13.97
CA ILE A 81 20.04 3.87 13.48
C ILE A 81 18.74 3.71 14.27
N TYR A 82 17.63 3.67 13.53
CA TYR A 82 16.31 3.37 14.03
C TYR A 82 15.87 2.00 13.56
N GLN A 83 15.32 1.17 14.43
CA GLN A 83 14.82 -0.17 14.09
C GLN A 83 13.36 -0.31 14.51
N CYS A 84 12.54 -0.89 13.63
CA CYS A 84 11.15 -1.21 13.96
C CYS A 84 11.10 -2.36 14.97
N GLU A 85 10.49 -2.14 16.13
CA GLU A 85 10.37 -3.15 17.20
C GLU A 85 9.63 -4.43 16.73
N ARG A 86 8.72 -4.30 15.76
CA ARG A 86 7.83 -5.39 15.35
C ARG A 86 8.34 -6.20 14.16
N CYS A 87 9.07 -5.56 13.26
CA CYS A 87 9.47 -6.18 11.99
C CYS A 87 10.97 -6.11 11.69
N GLY A 88 11.76 -5.44 12.56
CA GLY A 88 13.21 -5.38 12.42
C GLY A 88 13.71 -4.49 11.28
N ASN A 89 12.84 -3.86 10.50
CA ASN A 89 13.23 -2.90 9.47
C ASN A 89 14.09 -1.77 10.08
N LYS A 90 15.28 -1.52 9.51
CA LYS A 90 16.23 -0.52 9.96
C LYS A 90 16.26 0.69 9.03
N LYS A 91 16.29 1.89 9.60
CA LYS A 91 16.45 3.16 8.88
C LYS A 91 17.62 3.95 9.47
N ARG A 92 18.42 4.53 8.60
CA ARG A 92 19.50 5.44 8.96
C ARG A 92 19.02 6.87 8.76
N VAL A 93 19.11 7.68 9.81
CA VAL A 93 18.66 9.07 9.80
C VAL A 93 19.84 9.94 10.18
N VAL A 94 20.26 10.78 9.25
CA VAL A 94 21.26 11.82 9.49
C VAL A 94 20.53 13.03 10.06
N LYS A 95 20.95 13.51 11.24
CA LYS A 95 20.47 14.80 11.73
C LYS A 95 21.30 15.90 11.07
N THR A 96 20.67 16.72 10.25
CA THR A 96 21.24 18.00 9.86
C THR A 96 21.14 18.94 11.06
N ALA A 97 22.27 19.50 11.47
CA ALA A 97 22.36 20.48 12.56
C ALA A 97 21.82 21.85 12.13
#